data_AF-W8YM95-F1
#
_entry.id   AF-W8YM95-F1
#
_cell.length_a   1.000
_cell.length_b   1.000
_cell.length_c   1.000
_cell.angle_alpha   90.00
_cell.angle_beta   90.00
_cell.angle_gamma   90.00
#
_symmetry.space_group_name_H-M   'P 1'
#
loop_
_entity.id
_entity.type
_entity.pdbx_description
1 polymer ?
#
loop_
_entity_poly.entity_id
_entity_poly.type
_entity_poly.pdbx_seq_one_letter_code
_entity_poly.pdbx_strand_id
1 'polypeptide(L)'
;MKIDLGCGTIKHPGCHGIDKLPYDGVDLVHDFDSPLPFEAGTVDFVMASNSLQYAADADFVLREIYRVCRHRAVVCIVVPYAHVSAHIANRRYRQLLNEHAPRYWTRHPVCYVDPDEYKLSGSRNWSLMEEAVILPIEEEDAEQQIAEGESEELDLRLLKLEFFYFPPYDGLYEPHELSLLRQSQMNVAYQMMLHLVVVKERISDEEISIMAAQPLEEPVYVDSQRFRPQEEKSGEPFLYTGPMDLLLDGMRAGEAGSASASIPEEAASPAAQQSPPSNRRHDSSRRKKRAARSPKKTPPARNKPNRSKRAGKRKPSK
;
A
#
# COMPACT_ATOMS: atom_id res chain seq x y z
N MET A 1 -11.36 -21.07 -16.71
CA MET A 1 -11.85 -21.08 -15.30
C MET A 1 -11.64 -19.72 -14.64
N LYS A 2 -12.29 -19.43 -13.51
CA LYS A 2 -12.06 -18.21 -12.72
C LYS A 2 -11.53 -18.57 -11.34
N ILE A 3 -10.55 -17.84 -10.82
CA ILE A 3 -9.95 -18.13 -9.51
C ILE A 3 -9.95 -16.89 -8.62
N ASP A 4 -9.99 -17.12 -7.30
CA ASP A 4 -9.89 -16.08 -6.28
C ASP A 4 -8.74 -16.42 -5.32
N LEU A 5 -7.67 -15.63 -5.38
CA LEU A 5 -6.44 -15.81 -4.63
C LEU A 5 -6.51 -15.08 -3.29
N GLY A 6 -6.40 -15.85 -2.21
CA GLY A 6 -6.54 -15.33 -0.84
C GLY A 6 -7.99 -15.01 -0.50
N CYS A 7 -8.91 -15.88 -0.91
CA CYS A 7 -10.37 -15.67 -0.75
C CYS A 7 -10.85 -15.58 0.71
N GLY A 8 -10.03 -16.00 1.70
CA GLY A 8 -10.41 -15.96 3.11
C GLY A 8 -11.66 -16.80 3.38
N THR A 9 -12.62 -16.22 4.10
CA THR A 9 -13.90 -16.88 4.42
C THR A 9 -15.00 -16.63 3.39
N ILE A 10 -14.80 -15.69 2.45
CA ILE A 10 -15.82 -15.29 1.48
C ILE A 10 -15.15 -15.14 0.12
N LYS A 11 -15.28 -16.18 -0.72
CA LYS A 11 -14.82 -16.13 -2.10
C LYS A 11 -15.73 -15.30 -3.01
N HIS A 12 -15.15 -14.77 -4.06
CA HIS A 12 -15.87 -14.08 -5.11
C HIS A 12 -16.87 -15.02 -5.82
N PRO A 13 -18.13 -14.60 -6.04
CA PRO A 13 -19.12 -15.43 -6.71
C PRO A 13 -18.65 -15.95 -8.08
N GLY A 14 -18.77 -17.26 -8.29
CA GLY A 14 -18.35 -17.90 -9.55
C GLY A 14 -16.85 -18.12 -9.72
N CYS A 15 -16.02 -17.74 -8.73
CA CYS A 15 -14.61 -18.06 -8.69
C CYS A 15 -14.32 -19.30 -7.85
N HIS A 16 -13.27 -20.03 -8.23
CA HIS A 16 -12.68 -21.10 -7.43
C HIS A 16 -11.77 -20.49 -6.36
N GLY A 17 -12.15 -20.63 -5.09
CA GLY A 17 -11.49 -19.98 -3.97
C GLY A 17 -10.21 -20.71 -3.54
N ILE A 18 -9.10 -19.98 -3.48
CA ILE A 18 -7.79 -20.48 -3.09
C ILE A 18 -7.31 -19.70 -1.87
N ASP A 19 -6.92 -20.40 -0.82
CA ASP A 19 -6.31 -19.78 0.36
C ASP A 19 -5.28 -20.73 0.99
N LYS A 20 -4.28 -20.17 1.67
CA LYS A 20 -3.29 -20.94 2.41
C LYS A 20 -3.91 -21.63 3.63
N LEU A 21 -4.97 -21.04 4.18
CA LEU A 21 -5.66 -21.52 5.36
C LEU A 21 -6.96 -22.24 4.98
N PRO A 22 -7.34 -23.32 5.69
CA PRO A 22 -8.54 -24.09 5.40
C PRO A 22 -9.79 -23.41 5.99
N TYR A 23 -10.14 -22.23 5.47
CA TYR A 23 -11.38 -21.55 5.86
C TYR A 23 -12.62 -22.22 5.26
N ASP A 24 -13.77 -21.97 5.87
CA ASP A 24 -15.05 -22.40 5.32
C ASP A 24 -15.33 -21.62 4.03
N GLY A 25 -15.58 -22.35 2.92
CA GLY A 25 -15.79 -21.78 1.59
C GLY A 25 -14.60 -21.86 0.63
N VAL A 26 -13.39 -22.18 1.12
CA VAL A 26 -12.18 -22.39 0.29
C VAL A 26 -12.32 -23.70 -0.49
N ASP A 27 -12.11 -23.66 -1.80
CA ASP A 27 -12.18 -24.85 -2.65
C ASP A 27 -10.83 -25.58 -2.72
N LEU A 28 -9.73 -24.82 -2.67
CA LEU A 28 -8.37 -25.34 -2.72
C LEU A 28 -7.50 -24.68 -1.65
N VAL A 29 -7.00 -25.50 -0.73
CA VAL A 29 -6.03 -25.04 0.27
C VAL A 29 -4.64 -25.08 -0.33
N HIS A 30 -4.11 -23.92 -0.73
CA HIS A 30 -2.81 -23.79 -1.39
C HIS A 30 -2.15 -22.45 -1.07
N ASP A 31 -0.83 -22.46 -0.91
CA ASP A 31 -0.03 -21.26 -0.69
C ASP A 31 0.35 -20.65 -2.03
N PHE A 32 -0.12 -19.44 -2.34
CA PHE A 32 0.18 -18.78 -3.62
C PHE A 32 1.65 -18.35 -3.74
N ASP A 33 2.43 -18.34 -2.64
CA ASP A 33 3.89 -18.20 -2.68
C ASP A 33 4.59 -19.47 -3.25
N SER A 34 3.83 -20.51 -3.60
CA SER A 34 4.28 -21.71 -4.31
C SER A 34 3.59 -21.84 -5.67
N PRO A 35 4.19 -22.56 -6.65
CA PRO A 35 3.61 -22.70 -7.97
C PRO A 35 2.14 -23.14 -7.92
N LEU A 36 1.28 -22.45 -8.67
CA LEU A 36 -0.16 -22.73 -8.65
C LEU A 36 -0.43 -24.08 -9.33
N PRO A 37 -1.29 -24.95 -8.75
CA PRO A 37 -1.54 -26.30 -9.26
C PRO A 37 -2.54 -26.30 -10.42
N PHE A 38 -2.39 -25.34 -11.34
CA PHE A 38 -3.15 -25.24 -12.57
C PHE A 38 -2.21 -25.29 -13.78
N GLU A 39 -2.73 -25.87 -14.86
CA GLU A 39 -2.02 -25.88 -16.14
C GLU A 39 -1.95 -24.46 -16.72
N ALA A 40 -0.94 -24.21 -17.55
CA ALA A 40 -0.75 -22.92 -18.20
C ALA A 40 -1.92 -22.59 -19.14
N GLY A 41 -2.35 -21.32 -19.18
CA GLY A 41 -3.40 -20.87 -20.10
C GLY A 41 -4.81 -21.39 -19.82
N THR A 42 -5.11 -21.85 -18.60
CA THR A 42 -6.43 -22.39 -18.23
C THR A 42 -7.35 -21.37 -17.57
N VAL A 43 -6.78 -20.30 -17.01
CA VAL A 43 -7.48 -19.30 -16.20
C VAL A 43 -7.88 -18.08 -17.04
N ASP A 44 -9.15 -17.71 -16.94
CA ASP A 44 -9.82 -16.64 -17.67
C ASP A 44 -9.82 -15.33 -16.87
N PHE A 45 -9.94 -15.46 -15.55
CA PHE A 45 -10.08 -14.35 -14.62
C PHE A 45 -9.43 -14.70 -13.29
N VAL A 46 -8.73 -13.73 -12.70
CA VAL A 46 -8.12 -13.83 -11.38
C VAL A 46 -8.62 -12.68 -10.53
N MET A 47 -9.21 -13.01 -9.38
CA MET A 47 -9.46 -12.07 -8.30
C MET A 47 -8.33 -12.19 -7.27
N ALA A 48 -7.78 -11.08 -6.84
CA ALA A 48 -6.81 -11.01 -5.75
C ALA A 48 -7.18 -9.82 -4.85
N SER A 49 -8.20 -10.04 -4.01
CA SER A 49 -8.71 -9.02 -3.09
C SER A 49 -8.03 -9.11 -1.74
N ASN A 50 -7.22 -8.11 -1.41
CA ASN A 50 -6.46 -7.98 -0.16
C ASN A 50 -5.58 -9.19 0.17
N SER A 51 -5.00 -9.83 -0.85
CA SER A 51 -4.11 -10.98 -0.70
C SER A 51 -2.66 -10.68 -1.09
N LEU A 52 -2.44 -9.96 -2.20
CA LEU A 52 -1.11 -9.77 -2.78
C LEU A 52 -0.12 -9.03 -1.85
N GLN A 53 -0.60 -8.18 -0.94
CA GLN A 53 0.26 -7.48 0.03
C GLN A 53 0.99 -8.44 1.00
N TYR A 54 0.51 -9.67 1.14
CA TYR A 54 1.10 -10.70 1.99
C TYR A 54 2.13 -11.58 1.27
N ALA A 55 2.26 -11.44 -0.05
CA ALA A 55 3.19 -12.23 -0.85
C ALA A 55 4.64 -12.07 -0.38
N ALA A 56 5.35 -13.19 -0.25
CA ALA A 56 6.79 -13.17 0.01
C ALA A 56 7.54 -12.52 -1.15
N ASP A 57 7.16 -12.88 -2.38
CA ASP A 57 7.72 -12.40 -3.64
C ASP A 57 6.57 -12.09 -4.60
N ALA A 58 6.26 -10.81 -4.77
CA ALA A 58 5.18 -10.37 -5.64
C ALA A 58 5.45 -10.72 -7.11
N ASP A 59 6.70 -10.62 -7.55
CA ASP A 59 7.07 -10.89 -8.94
C ASP A 59 6.91 -12.36 -9.29
N PHE A 60 7.26 -13.26 -8.36
CA PHE A 60 6.99 -14.69 -8.49
C PHE A 60 5.48 -14.97 -8.63
N VAL A 61 4.67 -14.43 -7.73
CA VAL A 61 3.20 -14.62 -7.75
C VAL A 61 2.61 -14.09 -9.05
N LEU A 62 3.05 -12.94 -9.53
CA LEU A 62 2.57 -12.35 -10.79
C LEU A 62 2.99 -13.17 -12.02
N ARG A 63 4.21 -13.74 -12.03
CA ARG A 63 4.63 -14.69 -13.08
C ARG A 63 3.79 -15.97 -13.05
N GLU A 64 3.47 -16.49 -11.88
CA GLU A 64 2.60 -17.66 -11.75
C GLU A 64 1.17 -17.35 -12.22
N ILE A 65 0.63 -16.17 -11.87
CA ILE A 65 -0.64 -15.68 -12.41
C ILE A 65 -0.56 -15.60 -13.94
N TYR A 66 0.49 -15.00 -14.50
CA TYR A 66 0.71 -14.91 -15.94
C TYR A 66 0.76 -16.29 -16.60
N ARG A 67 1.47 -17.26 -16.00
CA ARG A 67 1.58 -18.63 -16.50
C ARG A 67 0.21 -19.30 -16.61
N VAL A 68 -0.57 -19.32 -15.52
CA VAL A 68 -1.88 -20.00 -15.48
C VAL A 68 -2.96 -19.28 -16.29
N CYS A 69 -2.85 -17.96 -16.44
CA CYS A 69 -3.78 -17.17 -17.22
C CYS A 69 -3.65 -17.41 -18.73
N ARG A 70 -4.78 -17.39 -19.43
CA ARG A 70 -4.80 -17.38 -20.89
C ARG A 70 -4.54 -15.98 -21.43
N HIS A 71 -4.29 -15.89 -22.73
CA HIS A 71 -4.24 -14.61 -23.42
C HIS A 71 -5.55 -13.83 -23.23
N ARG A 72 -5.44 -12.53 -22.94
CA ARG A 72 -6.57 -11.61 -22.67
C ARG A 72 -7.35 -11.95 -21.39
N ALA A 73 -6.80 -12.77 -20.50
CA ALA A 73 -7.36 -12.93 -19.16
C ALA A 73 -7.26 -11.62 -18.37
N VAL A 74 -8.27 -11.35 -17.54
CA VAL A 74 -8.32 -10.16 -16.69
C VAL A 74 -7.92 -10.53 -15.27
N VAL A 75 -7.04 -9.73 -14.67
CA VAL A 75 -6.60 -9.88 -13.29
C VAL A 75 -7.06 -8.65 -12.52
N CYS A 76 -7.95 -8.83 -11.55
CA CYS A 76 -8.39 -7.78 -10.64
C CYS A 76 -7.61 -7.91 -9.32
N ILE A 77 -6.83 -6.88 -9.00
CA ILE A 77 -6.05 -6.82 -7.76
C ILE A 77 -6.60 -5.65 -6.94
N VAL A 78 -7.04 -5.94 -5.73
CA VAL A 78 -7.40 -4.89 -4.77
C VAL A 78 -6.46 -4.98 -3.60
N VAL A 79 -5.73 -3.90 -3.31
CA VAL A 79 -4.68 -3.92 -2.30
C VAL A 79 -4.69 -2.65 -1.45
N PRO A 80 -4.25 -2.75 -0.19
CA PRO A 80 -3.99 -1.58 0.63
C PRO A 80 -2.98 -0.65 -0.05
N TYR A 81 -3.30 0.65 -0.10
CA TYR A 81 -2.41 1.62 -0.73
C TYR A 81 -1.16 1.86 0.11
N ALA A 82 0.01 1.95 -0.54
CA ALA A 82 1.31 2.06 0.13
C ALA A 82 1.44 3.30 1.02
N HIS A 83 0.84 4.43 0.64
CA HIS A 83 1.00 5.71 1.35
C HIS A 83 0.13 5.82 2.62
N VAL A 84 -0.31 4.70 3.18
CA VAL A 84 -1.01 4.68 4.46
C VAL A 84 -0.02 4.33 5.56
N SER A 85 0.13 5.23 6.51
CA SER A 85 1.05 5.08 7.65
C SER A 85 0.82 3.78 8.44
N ALA A 86 -0.44 3.39 8.65
CA ALA A 86 -0.80 2.15 9.34
C ALA A 86 -0.35 0.89 8.56
N HIS A 87 -0.34 0.95 7.23
CA HIS A 87 0.09 -0.17 6.38
C HIS A 87 1.61 -0.35 6.45
N ILE A 88 2.37 0.75 6.44
CA ILE A 88 3.82 0.73 6.62
C ILE A 88 4.21 0.13 7.97
N ALA A 89 3.46 0.46 9.04
CA ALA A 89 3.71 -0.09 10.36
C ALA A 89 3.33 -1.58 10.49
N ASN A 90 2.50 -2.10 9.59
CA ASN A 90 2.01 -3.47 9.65
C ASN A 90 3.07 -4.48 9.20
N ARG A 91 3.66 -5.18 10.16
CA ARG A 91 4.70 -6.22 9.94
C ARG A 91 4.23 -7.43 9.11
N ARG A 92 2.92 -7.58 8.88
CA ARG A 92 2.37 -8.64 8.04
C ARG A 92 2.40 -8.26 6.57
N TYR A 93 2.34 -6.98 6.24
CA TYR A 93 2.45 -6.52 4.87
C TYR A 93 3.91 -6.62 4.47
N ARG A 94 4.14 -7.39 3.40
CA ARG A 94 5.46 -7.61 2.83
C ARG A 94 5.65 -6.75 1.59
N GLN A 95 4.56 -6.49 0.88
CA GLN A 95 4.53 -5.70 -0.34
C GLN A 95 3.76 -4.40 -0.09
N LEU A 96 4.37 -3.29 -0.47
CA LEU A 96 3.75 -1.98 -0.47
C LEU A 96 3.54 -1.57 -1.92
N LEU A 97 2.28 -1.53 -2.35
CA LEU A 97 1.93 -1.28 -3.74
C LEU A 97 1.28 0.10 -3.89
N ASN A 98 1.67 0.78 -4.96
CA ASN A 98 1.15 2.09 -5.35
C ASN A 98 0.90 2.13 -6.87
N GLU A 99 0.53 3.29 -7.42
CA GLU A 99 0.28 3.53 -8.84
C GLU A 99 1.44 3.16 -9.76
N HIS A 100 2.67 3.13 -9.23
CA HIS A 100 3.87 2.84 -10.00
C HIS A 100 4.18 1.35 -10.04
N ALA A 101 3.59 0.53 -9.17
CA ALA A 101 3.86 -0.91 -9.16
C ALA A 101 3.56 -1.59 -10.52
N PRO A 102 2.45 -1.31 -11.22
CA PRO A 102 2.16 -1.92 -12.52
C PRO A 102 3.14 -1.60 -13.64
N ARG A 103 3.94 -0.53 -13.47
CA ARG A 103 4.94 -0.11 -14.46
C ARG A 103 6.11 -1.09 -14.57
N TYR A 104 6.29 -1.95 -13.57
CA TYR A 104 7.30 -3.01 -13.55
C TYR A 104 6.78 -4.35 -14.09
N TRP A 105 5.48 -4.46 -14.39
CA TRP A 105 4.86 -5.71 -14.84
C TRP A 105 4.65 -5.79 -16.35
N THR A 106 5.14 -4.80 -17.09
CA THR A 106 5.05 -4.76 -18.55
C THR A 106 6.25 -4.00 -19.13
N ARG A 107 6.68 -4.39 -20.33
CA ARG A 107 7.62 -3.61 -21.18
C ARG A 107 6.92 -2.59 -22.06
N HIS A 108 5.59 -2.60 -22.10
CA HIS A 108 4.83 -1.73 -22.98
C HIS A 108 4.99 -0.25 -22.57
N PRO A 109 5.39 0.63 -23.49
CA PRO A 109 5.70 2.03 -23.15
C PRO A 109 4.46 2.91 -22.95
N VAL A 110 3.28 2.45 -23.41
CA VAL A 110 2.02 3.22 -23.34
C VAL A 110 1.13 2.71 -22.21
N CYS A 111 0.54 3.67 -21.49
CA CYS A 111 -0.51 3.45 -20.49
C CYS A 111 -1.85 4.02 -21.00
N TYR A 112 -2.95 3.37 -20.63
CA TYR A 112 -4.31 3.80 -20.99
C TYR A 112 -5.04 4.49 -19.83
N VAL A 113 -4.40 4.60 -18.66
CA VAL A 113 -4.90 5.33 -17.50
C VAL A 113 -4.55 6.81 -17.64
N ASP A 114 -5.35 7.68 -17.02
CA ASP A 114 -5.10 9.12 -16.98
C ASP A 114 -3.67 9.42 -16.48
N PRO A 115 -2.84 10.16 -17.25
CA PRO A 115 -1.51 10.58 -16.84
C PRO A 115 -1.47 11.29 -15.49
N ASP A 116 -2.57 11.92 -15.09
CA ASP A 116 -2.72 12.64 -13.82
C ASP A 116 -2.47 11.74 -12.61
N GLU A 117 -2.78 10.45 -12.72
CA GLU A 117 -2.61 9.48 -11.65
C GLU A 117 -1.15 9.10 -11.37
N TYR A 118 -0.20 9.49 -12.25
CA TYR A 118 1.23 9.16 -12.09
C TYR A 118 2.17 10.30 -12.50
N LYS A 119 1.67 11.54 -12.47
CA LYS A 119 2.37 12.77 -12.87
C LYS A 119 3.74 12.96 -12.20
N LEU A 120 3.92 12.53 -10.95
CA LEU A 120 5.19 12.69 -10.22
C LEU A 120 6.25 11.64 -10.60
N SER A 121 6.07 10.90 -11.70
CA SER A 121 7.09 10.05 -12.30
C SER A 121 8.16 10.84 -13.06
N GLY A 122 9.45 10.56 -12.80
CA GLY A 122 10.56 11.15 -13.56
C GLY A 122 10.71 10.63 -15.00
N SER A 123 10.16 9.46 -15.31
CA SER A 123 10.30 8.82 -16.63
C SER A 123 9.13 9.17 -17.56
N ARG A 124 9.44 9.43 -18.84
CA ARG A 124 8.44 9.70 -19.90
C ARG A 124 7.70 8.45 -20.37
N ASN A 125 8.32 7.28 -20.23
CA ASN A 125 7.74 6.00 -20.62
C ASN A 125 6.93 5.42 -19.47
N TRP A 126 5.84 4.72 -19.80
CA TRP A 126 5.06 4.00 -18.80
C TRP A 126 5.87 2.88 -18.17
N SER A 127 6.44 1.97 -18.99
CA SER A 127 7.26 0.87 -18.49
C SER A 127 8.54 1.38 -17.84
N LEU A 128 8.84 0.83 -16.67
CA LEU A 128 10.11 1.00 -15.95
C LEU A 128 10.98 -0.27 -15.99
N MET A 129 10.54 -1.32 -16.70
CA MET A 129 11.21 -2.61 -16.68
C MET A 129 12.61 -2.54 -17.33
N GLU A 130 12.80 -1.68 -18.34
CA GLU A 130 14.10 -1.45 -18.97
C GLU A 130 15.04 -0.61 -18.09
N GLU A 131 14.51 0.38 -17.38
CA GLU A 131 15.30 1.23 -16.46
C GLU A 131 15.78 0.44 -15.24
N ALA A 132 15.01 -0.55 -14.77
CA ALA A 132 15.39 -1.44 -13.67
C ALA A 132 16.63 -2.30 -13.95
N VAL A 133 16.94 -2.57 -15.23
CA VAL A 133 18.13 -3.35 -15.65
C VAL A 133 19.41 -2.50 -15.64
N ILE A 134 19.30 -1.16 -15.65
CA ILE A 134 20.42 -0.24 -15.87
C ILE A 134 21.03 0.31 -14.56
N LEU A 135 20.44 0.05 -13.40
CA LEU A 135 21.08 0.43 -12.14
C LEU A 135 22.32 -0.45 -11.90
N PRO A 136 23.54 0.12 -11.87
CA PRO A 136 24.74 -0.65 -11.56
C PRO A 136 24.65 -1.01 -10.08
N ILE A 137 24.35 -2.28 -9.80
CA ILE A 137 24.63 -2.86 -8.50
C ILE A 137 26.15 -2.81 -8.37
N GLU A 138 26.65 -1.90 -7.53
CA GLU A 138 28.05 -1.89 -7.08
C GLU A 138 28.30 -3.12 -6.19
N GLU A 139 28.24 -4.32 -6.76
CA GLU A 139 28.75 -5.52 -6.11
C GLU A 139 29.52 -6.34 -7.16
N GLU A 140 30.85 -6.38 -6.99
CA GLU A 140 31.85 -7.01 -7.85
C GLU A 140 31.73 -8.55 -7.97
N ASP A 141 30.58 -9.16 -7.65
CA ASP A 141 30.42 -10.62 -7.57
C ASP A 141 29.22 -11.18 -8.37
N ALA A 142 28.60 -10.41 -9.28
CA ALA A 142 27.42 -10.86 -10.05
C ALA A 142 27.69 -11.22 -11.53
N GLU A 143 28.94 -11.40 -11.96
CA GLU A 143 29.26 -11.74 -13.37
C GLU A 143 28.95 -13.19 -13.78
N GLN A 144 28.33 -14.01 -12.92
CA GLN A 144 28.07 -15.43 -13.25
C GLN A 144 26.68 -15.89 -12.82
N GLN A 145 25.64 -15.27 -13.39
CA GLN A 145 24.36 -15.92 -13.73
C GLN A 145 23.42 -14.94 -14.45
N ILE A 146 23.84 -14.37 -15.58
CA ILE A 146 22.87 -14.04 -16.63
C ILE A 146 22.56 -15.38 -17.30
N ALA A 147 21.69 -16.15 -16.66
CA ALA A 147 21.09 -17.30 -17.30
C ALA A 147 20.29 -16.75 -18.48
N GLU A 148 20.74 -17.08 -19.69
CA GLU A 148 19.91 -17.19 -20.89
C GLU A 148 18.81 -18.23 -20.61
N GLY A 149 17.88 -17.87 -19.72
CA GLY A 149 16.64 -18.56 -19.50
C GLY A 149 15.59 -17.73 -20.19
N GLU A 150 14.90 -18.34 -21.15
CA GLU A 150 13.59 -17.95 -21.66
C GLU A 150 12.63 -17.71 -20.47
N SER A 151 12.77 -16.58 -19.79
CA SER A 151 11.80 -16.13 -18.82
C SER A 151 10.65 -15.66 -19.68
N GLU A 152 9.54 -16.41 -19.70
CA GLU A 152 8.29 -15.95 -20.32
C GLU A 152 8.10 -14.48 -19.96
N GLU A 153 8.15 -13.61 -20.97
CA GLU A 153 8.17 -12.17 -20.75
C GLU A 153 6.86 -11.76 -20.09
N LEU A 154 6.91 -11.43 -18.79
CA LEU A 154 5.76 -10.95 -18.04
C LEU A 154 5.23 -9.68 -18.73
N ASP A 155 4.06 -9.76 -19.35
CA ASP A 155 3.35 -8.62 -19.94
C ASP A 155 1.93 -8.54 -19.36
N LEU A 156 1.82 -7.86 -18.22
CA LEU A 156 0.57 -7.48 -17.56
C LEU A 156 0.33 -5.98 -17.79
N ARG A 157 -0.60 -5.64 -18.68
CA ARG A 157 -0.91 -4.25 -19.01
C ARG A 157 -2.04 -3.73 -18.14
N LEU A 158 -1.92 -2.48 -17.72
CA LEU A 158 -2.93 -1.82 -16.89
C LEU A 158 -4.10 -1.34 -17.76
N LEU A 159 -5.30 -1.83 -17.45
CA LEU A 159 -6.56 -1.41 -18.08
C LEU A 159 -7.22 -0.27 -17.30
N LYS A 160 -7.36 -0.47 -15.98
CA LYS A 160 -8.06 0.46 -15.10
C LYS A 160 -7.33 0.54 -13.77
N LEU A 161 -7.26 1.75 -13.24
CA LEU A 161 -6.70 2.06 -11.93
C LEU A 161 -7.72 2.94 -11.21
N GLU A 162 -8.08 2.53 -10.00
CA GLU A 162 -9.05 3.24 -9.17
C GLU A 162 -8.54 3.32 -7.73
N PHE A 163 -8.79 4.45 -7.08
CA PHE A 163 -8.37 4.73 -5.71
C PHE A 163 -9.59 4.95 -4.81
N PHE A 164 -9.49 4.46 -3.59
CA PHE A 164 -10.47 4.69 -2.53
C PHE A 164 -9.89 5.61 -1.48
N TYR A 165 -10.58 6.72 -1.24
CA TYR A 165 -10.11 7.82 -0.41
C TYR A 165 -10.69 7.77 0.99
N PHE A 166 -9.92 8.24 1.98
CA PHE A 166 -10.48 8.36 3.33
C PHE A 166 -11.66 9.33 3.33
N PRO A 167 -12.68 9.13 4.19
CA PRO A 167 -13.87 9.97 4.23
C PRO A 167 -13.63 11.50 4.25
N PRO A 168 -12.57 12.04 4.89
CA PRO A 168 -12.30 13.48 4.86
C PRO A 168 -11.92 14.04 3.49
N TYR A 169 -11.51 13.21 2.54
CA TYR A 169 -11.12 13.62 1.19
C TYR A 169 -12.21 13.32 0.16
N ASP A 170 -13.32 12.70 0.59
CA ASP A 170 -14.37 12.24 -0.28
C ASP A 170 -15.32 13.40 -0.65
N GLY A 171 -15.48 13.68 -1.94
CA GLY A 171 -16.41 14.70 -2.46
C GLY A 171 -16.02 16.18 -2.27
N LEU A 172 -14.87 16.50 -1.68
CA LEU A 172 -14.44 17.89 -1.41
C LEU A 172 -13.43 18.46 -2.42
N TYR A 173 -12.87 17.61 -3.27
CA TYR A 173 -11.74 17.94 -4.14
C TYR A 173 -12.04 17.52 -5.58
N GLU A 174 -11.50 18.28 -6.54
CA GLU A 174 -11.52 17.86 -7.94
C GLU A 174 -10.63 16.62 -8.16
N PRO A 175 -10.92 15.74 -9.14
CA PRO A 175 -10.15 14.52 -9.36
C PRO A 175 -8.64 14.75 -9.52
N HIS A 176 -8.25 15.78 -10.26
CA HIS A 176 -6.84 16.13 -10.45
C HIS A 176 -6.14 16.55 -9.14
N GLU A 177 -6.84 17.30 -8.27
CA GLU A 177 -6.32 17.72 -6.97
C GLU A 177 -6.14 16.52 -6.05
N LEU A 178 -7.08 15.56 -6.07
CA LEU A 178 -6.97 14.30 -5.33
C LEU A 178 -5.77 13.48 -5.78
N SER A 179 -5.54 13.34 -7.09
CA SER A 179 -4.38 12.61 -7.60
C SER A 179 -3.06 13.26 -7.15
N LEU A 180 -2.98 14.59 -7.15
CA LEU A 180 -1.81 15.33 -6.65
C LEU A 180 -1.64 15.19 -5.13
N LEU A 181 -2.72 15.29 -4.34
CA LEU A 181 -2.69 15.11 -2.89
C LEU A 181 -2.24 13.69 -2.54
N ARG A 182 -2.77 12.67 -3.23
CA ARG A 182 -2.40 11.26 -3.05
C ARG A 182 -0.92 10.98 -3.34
N GLN A 183 -0.38 11.64 -4.36
CA GLN A 183 1.03 11.51 -4.75
C GLN A 183 1.98 12.29 -3.80
N SER A 184 1.51 13.36 -3.18
CA SER A 184 2.34 14.23 -2.33
C SER A 184 2.21 13.98 -0.82
N GLN A 185 1.08 13.46 -0.36
CA GLN A 185 0.76 13.28 1.06
C GLN A 185 0.41 11.82 1.41
N MET A 186 0.70 11.48 2.67
CA MET A 186 0.33 10.20 3.26
C MET A 186 -1.12 10.23 3.78
N ASN A 187 -1.76 9.07 3.84
CA ASN A 187 -3.12 8.86 4.37
C ASN A 187 -4.24 9.60 3.62
N VAL A 188 -4.11 9.76 2.30
CA VAL A 188 -5.16 10.32 1.43
C VAL A 188 -6.04 9.22 0.85
N ALA A 189 -5.43 8.26 0.15
CA ALA A 189 -6.07 7.03 -0.29
C ALA A 189 -5.73 5.88 0.67
N TYR A 190 -6.69 5.03 0.98
CA TYR A 190 -6.48 3.87 1.84
C TYR A 190 -6.33 2.56 1.05
N GLN A 191 -6.96 2.47 -0.11
CA GLN A 191 -6.98 1.25 -0.93
C GLN A 191 -6.92 1.63 -2.40
N MET A 192 -6.39 0.73 -3.22
CA MET A 192 -6.41 0.88 -4.67
C MET A 192 -6.85 -0.43 -5.32
N MET A 193 -7.48 -0.29 -6.48
CA MET A 193 -7.90 -1.39 -7.34
C MET A 193 -7.26 -1.24 -8.71
N LEU A 194 -6.75 -2.36 -9.19
CA LEU A 194 -6.06 -2.50 -10.46
C LEU A 194 -6.78 -3.56 -11.28
N HIS A 195 -7.08 -3.25 -12.53
CA HIS A 195 -7.43 -4.25 -13.52
C HIS A 195 -6.30 -4.35 -14.53
N LEU A 196 -5.73 -5.55 -14.63
CA LEU A 196 -4.67 -5.87 -15.55
C LEU A 196 -5.17 -6.84 -16.62
N VAL A 197 -4.61 -6.76 -17.81
CA VAL A 197 -4.81 -7.74 -18.88
C VAL A 197 -3.53 -8.52 -19.12
N VAL A 198 -3.67 -9.84 -19.27
CA VAL A 198 -2.58 -10.76 -19.57
C VAL A 198 -2.33 -10.79 -21.08
N VAL A 199 -1.17 -10.32 -21.51
CA VAL A 199 -0.79 -10.26 -22.92
C VAL A 199 0.27 -11.32 -23.21
N LYS A 200 -0.05 -12.25 -24.11
CA LYS A 200 0.81 -13.37 -24.54
C LYS A 200 1.04 -13.33 -26.05
N GLU A 201 0.04 -12.85 -26.77
CA GLU A 201 0.08 -12.61 -28.20
C GLU A 201 -0.03 -11.10 -28.48
N ARG A 202 0.23 -10.68 -29.72
CA ARG A 202 0.12 -9.27 -30.10
C ARG A 202 -1.34 -8.80 -30.00
N ILE A 203 -1.57 -7.72 -29.26
CA ILE A 203 -2.86 -7.03 -29.13
C ILE A 203 -2.68 -5.60 -29.67
N SER A 204 -3.68 -5.06 -30.36
CA SER A 204 -3.67 -3.65 -30.77
C SER A 204 -4.08 -2.71 -29.63
N ASP A 205 -3.65 -1.45 -29.71
CA ASP A 205 -4.01 -0.43 -28.71
C ASP A 205 -5.53 -0.14 -28.69
N GLU A 206 -6.19 -0.30 -29.83
CA GLU A 206 -7.65 -0.16 -29.97
C GLU A 206 -8.38 -1.27 -29.22
N GLU A 207 -7.93 -2.51 -29.33
CA GLU A 207 -8.51 -3.64 -28.59
C GLU A 207 -8.40 -3.43 -27.08
N ILE A 208 -7.24 -2.94 -26.60
CA ILE A 208 -7.03 -2.67 -25.18
C ILE A 208 -7.96 -1.55 -24.69
N SER A 209 -8.12 -0.50 -25.48
CA SER A 209 -9.03 0.61 -25.18
C SER A 209 -10.48 0.13 -25.11
N ILE A 210 -10.89 -0.78 -25.99
CA ILE A 210 -12.23 -1.41 -25.96
C ILE A 210 -12.39 -2.26 -24.69
N MET A 211 -11.38 -3.04 -24.31
CA MET A 211 -11.42 -3.84 -23.08
C MET A 211 -11.51 -2.97 -21.82
N ALA A 212 -10.79 -1.85 -21.78
CA ALA A 212 -10.84 -0.89 -20.67
C ALA A 212 -12.22 -0.21 -20.53
N ALA A 213 -12.94 -0.03 -21.65
CA ALA A 213 -14.29 0.56 -21.65
C ALA A 213 -15.41 -0.43 -21.26
N GLN A 214 -15.13 -1.74 -21.28
CA GLN A 214 -16.10 -2.76 -20.89
C GLN A 214 -16.23 -2.88 -19.37
N PRO A 215 -17.39 -3.33 -18.84
CA PRO A 215 -17.54 -3.60 -17.42
C PRO A 215 -16.63 -4.76 -17.01
N LEU A 216 -15.68 -4.48 -16.13
CA LEU A 216 -14.75 -5.47 -15.57
C LEU A 216 -15.30 -6.04 -14.26
N GLU A 217 -14.94 -7.29 -13.95
CA GLU A 217 -15.34 -7.93 -12.69
C GLU A 217 -14.62 -7.29 -11.50
N GLU A 218 -15.39 -6.96 -10.46
CA GLU A 218 -14.95 -6.21 -9.28
C GLU A 218 -15.52 -6.85 -8.00
N PRO A 219 -14.85 -6.75 -6.85
CA PRO A 219 -15.42 -7.23 -5.59
C PRO A 219 -16.70 -6.48 -5.21
N VAL A 220 -17.69 -7.20 -4.67
CA VAL A 220 -19.00 -6.63 -4.33
C VAL A 220 -18.90 -5.47 -3.32
N TYR A 221 -17.94 -5.52 -2.40
CA TYR A 221 -17.78 -4.47 -1.38
C TYR A 221 -17.26 -3.14 -1.96
N VAL A 222 -16.60 -3.15 -3.12
CA VAL A 222 -16.01 -1.95 -3.73
C VAL A 222 -17.09 -0.93 -4.12
N ASP A 223 -18.27 -1.41 -4.55
CA ASP A 223 -19.39 -0.53 -4.90
C ASP A 223 -19.86 0.33 -3.71
N SER A 224 -19.71 -0.17 -2.47
CA SER A 224 -20.03 0.58 -1.25
C SER A 224 -18.97 1.61 -0.86
N GLN A 225 -17.75 1.48 -1.38
CA GLN A 225 -16.62 2.38 -1.12
C GLN A 225 -16.55 3.54 -2.11
N ARG A 226 -17.24 3.43 -3.26
CA ARG A 226 -17.33 4.50 -4.24
C ARG A 226 -18.19 5.64 -3.70
N PHE A 227 -17.70 6.86 -3.85
CA PHE A 227 -18.48 8.04 -3.55
C PHE A 227 -19.80 8.01 -4.31
N ARG A 228 -20.89 8.22 -3.58
CA ARG A 228 -22.19 8.55 -4.15
C ARG A 228 -22.53 9.93 -3.62
N PRO A 229 -22.75 10.94 -4.49
CA PRO A 229 -23.24 12.23 -4.02
C PRO A 229 -24.55 11.97 -3.28
N GLN A 230 -24.51 12.13 -1.96
CA GLN A 230 -25.71 12.06 -1.14
C GLN A 230 -26.54 13.30 -1.53
N GLU A 231 -27.77 13.11 -2.00
CA GLU A 231 -28.75 14.19 -1.95
C GLU A 231 -28.90 14.56 -0.47
N GLU A 232 -28.36 15.71 -0.08
CA GLU A 232 -28.36 16.18 1.30
C GLU A 232 -29.77 16.16 1.88
N LYS A 233 -30.02 15.27 2.84
CA LYS A 233 -31.12 15.37 3.80
C LYS A 233 -30.57 15.66 5.19
N SER A 234 -29.78 16.72 5.32
CA SER A 234 -29.59 17.46 6.58
C SER A 234 -28.63 18.60 6.32
N GLY A 235 -29.13 19.83 6.37
CA GLY A 235 -28.36 21.06 6.16
C GLY A 235 -27.43 21.41 7.31
N GLU A 236 -26.52 20.51 7.67
CA GLU A 236 -25.38 20.83 8.52
C GLU A 236 -24.09 20.61 7.73
N PRO A 237 -23.32 21.68 7.43
CA PRO A 237 -22.07 21.52 6.73
C PRO A 237 -21.06 20.77 7.60
N PHE A 238 -20.42 19.74 7.03
CA PHE A 238 -19.31 18.98 7.62
C PHE A 238 -18.03 19.83 7.68
N LEU A 239 -18.04 20.91 8.45
CA LEU A 239 -16.83 21.69 8.73
C LEU A 239 -16.40 21.40 10.16
N TYR A 240 -15.22 20.79 10.33
CA TYR A 240 -14.55 20.76 11.64
C TYR A 240 -14.03 22.16 11.95
N THR A 241 -14.88 22.96 12.59
CA THR A 241 -14.63 24.37 12.94
C THR A 241 -13.82 24.56 14.22
N GLY A 242 -13.33 23.49 14.85
CA GLY A 242 -12.78 23.53 16.22
C GLY A 242 -11.84 24.72 16.53
N PRO A 243 -10.78 24.97 15.74
CA PRO A 243 -9.89 26.11 16.00
C PRO A 243 -10.50 27.48 15.67
N MET A 244 -11.46 27.54 14.74
CA MET A 244 -12.14 28.76 14.29
C MET A 244 -13.28 29.17 15.23
N ASP A 245 -13.97 28.21 15.84
CA ASP A 245 -15.03 28.48 16.82
C ASP A 245 -14.47 29.12 18.09
N LEU A 246 -13.28 28.71 18.54
CA LEU A 246 -12.57 29.36 19.67
C LEU A 246 -12.19 30.82 19.36
N LEU A 247 -11.87 31.13 18.11
CA LEU A 247 -11.60 32.49 17.65
C LEU A 247 -12.88 33.31 17.57
N LEU A 248 -13.95 32.73 17.03
CA LEU A 248 -15.27 33.38 16.89
C LEU A 248 -15.95 33.63 18.24
N ASP A 249 -15.83 32.70 19.20
CA ASP A 249 -16.32 32.88 20.57
C ASP A 249 -15.50 33.95 21.32
N GLY A 250 -14.19 34.02 21.08
CA GLY A 250 -13.34 35.10 21.60
C GLY A 250 -13.74 36.49 21.07
N MET A 251 -14.16 36.57 19.81
CA MET A 251 -14.66 37.81 19.20
C MET A 251 -16.05 38.19 19.72
N ARG A 252 -16.96 37.23 19.91
CA ARG A 252 -18.30 37.47 20.50
C ARG A 252 -18.24 37.88 21.97
N ALA A 253 -17.30 37.32 22.73
CA ALA A 253 -17.06 37.73 24.13
C ALA A 253 -16.50 39.16 24.24
N GLY A 254 -15.79 39.64 23.21
CA GLY A 254 -15.29 41.03 23.13
C GLY A 254 -16.37 42.07 22.86
N GLU A 255 -17.45 41.70 22.16
CA GLU A 255 -18.57 42.61 21.85
C GLU A 255 -19.56 42.79 23.02
N ALA A 256 -19.64 41.81 23.94
CA ALA A 256 -20.50 41.91 25.13
C ALA A 256 -19.92 42.78 26.26
N GLY A 257 -18.67 43.25 26.13
CA GLY A 257 -17.95 44.03 27.15
C GLY A 257 -18.01 45.56 27.01
N SER A 258 -18.66 46.11 25.98
CA SER A 258 -18.63 47.56 25.70
C SER A 258 -19.81 48.34 26.33
N ALA A 259 -20.02 48.22 27.64
CA ALA A 259 -20.91 49.10 28.39
C ALA A 259 -20.14 49.86 29.48
N SER A 260 -19.79 51.11 29.14
CA SER A 260 -19.45 52.25 30.01
C SER A 260 -18.39 52.07 31.11
N ALA A 261 -17.23 52.71 30.92
CA ALA A 261 -16.53 53.39 32.00
C ALA A 261 -15.68 54.53 31.43
N SER A 262 -15.98 55.75 31.89
CA SER A 262 -15.36 57.02 31.55
C SER A 262 -13.91 57.14 32.06
N ILE A 263 -13.11 57.91 31.31
CA ILE A 263 -11.71 58.28 31.56
C ILE A 263 -11.62 59.30 32.72
N PRO A 264 -10.54 59.28 33.53
CA PRO A 264 -9.90 60.52 33.96
C PRO A 264 -8.44 60.62 33.54
N GLU A 265 -8.06 61.84 33.13
CA GLU A 265 -6.73 62.31 32.71
C GLU A 265 -5.67 62.32 33.82
N GLU A 266 -4.47 61.89 33.41
CA GLU A 266 -3.10 62.39 33.68
C GLU A 266 -2.73 63.15 34.97
N ALA A 267 -1.67 62.66 35.65
CA ALA A 267 -0.55 63.51 36.11
C ALA A 267 0.70 62.69 36.53
N ALA A 268 1.75 62.79 35.72
CA ALA A 268 3.19 62.93 36.01
C ALA A 268 3.92 62.14 37.13
N SER A 269 5.00 61.43 36.73
CA SER A 269 6.13 60.90 37.53
C SER A 269 7.02 62.02 38.15
N PRO A 270 7.99 61.72 39.06
CA PRO A 270 9.30 61.20 38.62
C PRO A 270 10.08 60.26 39.61
N ALA A 271 11.03 59.50 39.02
CA ALA A 271 12.39 59.09 39.50
C ALA A 271 12.58 58.41 40.88
N ALA A 272 13.47 57.44 41.15
CA ALA A 272 14.53 56.73 40.44
C ALA A 272 15.00 55.54 41.31
N GLN A 273 15.56 54.48 40.71
CA GLN A 273 16.89 53.88 41.03
C GLN A 273 17.04 52.45 40.45
N GLN A 274 18.26 52.16 40.01
CA GLN A 274 18.66 51.11 39.07
C GLN A 274 19.23 49.84 39.75
N SER A 275 19.35 48.76 38.93
CA SER A 275 20.31 47.63 38.94
C SER A 275 19.79 46.22 39.38
N PRO A 276 20.43 45.09 38.97
CA PRO A 276 20.11 44.29 37.76
C PRO A 276 19.77 42.79 38.06
N PRO A 277 19.52 41.90 37.07
CA PRO A 277 18.77 40.65 37.29
C PRO A 277 19.65 39.43 37.60
N SER A 278 19.17 38.53 38.48
CA SER A 278 19.80 37.22 38.74
C SER A 278 19.03 36.08 38.07
N ASN A 279 19.64 35.48 37.04
CA ASN A 279 19.25 34.20 36.46
C ASN A 279 19.36 33.06 37.48
N ARG A 280 18.32 32.22 37.63
CA ARG A 280 18.46 30.86 38.17
C ARG A 280 17.72 29.84 37.31
N ARG A 281 18.54 29.04 36.62
CA ARG A 281 18.22 27.74 36.04
C ARG A 281 17.83 26.76 37.15
N HIS A 282 16.79 25.98 36.94
CA HIS A 282 16.54 24.77 37.72
C HIS A 282 17.05 23.55 36.95
N ASP A 283 18.11 22.94 37.48
CA ASP A 283 18.53 21.59 37.13
C ASP A 283 18.30 20.66 38.33
N SER A 284 17.99 19.43 37.95
CA SER A 284 17.70 18.21 38.67
C SER A 284 18.64 17.84 39.83
N SER A 285 18.13 17.12 40.84
CA SER A 285 18.79 15.90 41.35
C SER A 285 18.03 15.14 42.47
N ARG A 286 18.02 13.81 42.29
CA ARG A 286 18.27 12.72 43.27
C ARG A 286 17.22 12.24 44.31
N ARG A 287 16.60 11.09 43.97
CA ARG A 287 16.94 9.69 44.40
C ARG A 287 16.77 9.24 45.87
N LYS A 288 15.97 8.16 46.08
CA LYS A 288 16.15 7.01 47.04
C LYS A 288 15.25 5.84 46.55
N LYS A 289 15.74 4.75 45.93
CA LYS A 289 16.28 3.45 46.46
C LYS A 289 15.40 2.79 47.55
N ARG A 290 14.75 1.63 47.32
CA ARG A 290 15.19 0.20 47.41
C ARG A 290 13.93 -0.68 47.21
N ALA A 291 13.89 -1.99 46.95
CA ALA A 291 14.76 -3.05 46.40
C ALA A 291 13.99 -4.40 46.54
N ALA A 292 13.94 -5.24 45.50
CA ALA A 292 13.85 -6.73 45.49
C ALA A 292 13.52 -7.19 44.03
N ARG A 293 14.45 -7.68 43.17
CA ARG A 293 15.11 -9.01 43.06
C ARG A 293 14.13 -10.20 43.19
N SER A 294 14.02 -11.23 42.34
CA SER A 294 14.50 -11.74 41.02
C SER A 294 13.73 -13.10 40.79
N PRO A 295 13.96 -13.98 39.79
CA PRO A 295 14.73 -13.90 38.53
C PRO A 295 14.00 -14.41 37.25
N LYS A 296 14.53 -13.96 36.10
CA LYS A 296 14.35 -14.55 34.76
C LYS A 296 15.12 -15.87 34.63
N LYS A 297 14.53 -16.87 33.95
CA LYS A 297 15.25 -18.03 33.38
C LYS A 297 15.74 -17.69 31.96
N THR A 298 17.04 -17.86 31.73
CA THR A 298 17.69 -17.93 30.41
C THR A 298 17.71 -19.38 29.91
N PRO A 299 17.67 -19.63 28.58
CA PRO A 299 17.89 -20.95 28.01
C PRO A 299 19.39 -21.19 27.70
N PRO A 300 19.88 -22.44 27.70
CA PRO A 300 21.25 -22.74 27.28
C PRO A 300 21.33 -23.09 25.78
N ALA A 301 22.55 -22.92 25.26
CA ALA A 301 22.93 -23.07 23.87
C ALA A 301 23.21 -24.53 23.44
N ARG A 302 22.82 -24.81 22.18
CA ARG A 302 23.60 -25.48 21.10
C ARG A 302 24.46 -26.72 21.45
N ASN A 303 23.97 -27.90 21.10
CA ASN A 303 24.79 -29.12 20.90
C ASN A 303 24.96 -29.41 19.39
N LYS A 304 26.21 -29.60 18.96
CA LYS A 304 26.60 -30.15 17.64
C LYS A 304 26.55 -31.69 17.66
N PRO A 305 26.46 -32.36 16.49
CA PRO A 305 26.15 -33.79 16.41
C PRO A 305 27.37 -34.69 16.66
N ASN A 306 27.07 -35.88 17.18
CA ASN A 306 28.01 -36.94 17.47
C ASN A 306 28.42 -37.68 16.18
N ARG A 307 29.72 -37.87 16.00
CA ARG A 307 30.36 -38.60 14.90
C ARG A 307 30.60 -40.04 15.33
N SER A 308 29.86 -41.02 14.80
CA SER A 308 30.23 -42.45 14.90
C SER A 308 30.74 -42.97 13.56
N LYS A 309 31.82 -43.75 13.64
CA LYS A 309 32.53 -44.44 12.56
C LYS A 309 32.03 -45.89 12.41
N ARG A 310 32.40 -46.49 11.26
CA ARG A 310 32.36 -47.92 10.81
C ARG A 310 31.07 -48.36 10.11
N ALA A 311 31.08 -49.09 9.01
CA ALA A 311 32.10 -49.69 8.13
C ALA A 311 31.37 -49.96 6.78
N GLY A 312 31.94 -49.68 5.61
CA GLY A 312 32.84 -50.60 4.92
C GLY A 312 32.07 -51.52 3.94
N LYS A 313 32.11 -51.21 2.63
CA LYS A 313 32.41 -52.19 1.58
C LYS A 313 32.69 -51.51 0.24
N ARG A 314 33.77 -51.99 -0.37
CA ARG A 314 34.33 -51.65 -1.67
C ARG A 314 33.41 -52.14 -2.81
N LYS A 315 33.34 -51.35 -3.89
CA LYS A 315 33.51 -51.65 -5.34
C LYS A 315 33.46 -53.13 -5.80
N PRO A 316 33.12 -53.45 -7.07
CA PRO A 316 33.53 -52.66 -8.25
C PRO A 316 32.54 -52.51 -9.42
N SER A 317 32.97 -51.59 -10.28
CA SER A 317 32.69 -51.37 -11.69
C SER A 317 32.34 -52.60 -12.54
N LYS A 318 31.36 -52.42 -13.43
CA LYS A 318 31.55 -52.41 -14.89
C LYS A 318 30.65 -51.35 -15.50
#